data_AF-A0A1G5HPR8-F1
#
_entry.id   AF-A0A1G5HPR8-F1
#
_cell.length_a   1.000
_cell.length_b   1.000
_cell.length_c   1.000
_cell.angle_alpha   90.00
_cell.angle_beta   90.00
_cell.angle_gamma   90.00
#
_symmetry.space_group_name_H-M   'P 1'
#
loop_
_entity.id
_entity.type
_entity.pdbx_description
1 polymer ?
#
loop_
_entity_poly.entity_id
_entity_poly.type
_entity_poly.pdbx_seq_one_letter_code
_entity_poly.pdbx_strand_id
1 'polypeptide(L)'
;MANTLPSIVTQPARPPRRPLWRRLLSDKPKVALRRIAIVAAAFCIMFYGVIGSLLNNVDADITFMPPQPVTGGSHAVNMAEALILREVTDNRWAPNDPPFFPTAMHDNMANFQRGMIRAIGRFTLQLESQVGRLRGSSAIDEDLKRAAGLLQFPTDVWLFDFNQSLLPVQPAEVQYEAAARALRNYNLRIASNTAVFEARADALALTVEQMASELSARAALIDSHISAGYFVVNRTSDDIFYANKGMAYATYLLLRELGHDFDQVIQSQRLSRVWGQALESLRHAAEQRPAIVLNGAGVNSLIANHLHIQGFYMKRAILQLDEVARVIRAGR
;
A
#
# COMPACT_ATOMS: atom_id res chain seq x y z
N MET A 1 -21.80 -91.59 -24.13
CA MET A 1 -22.08 -90.17 -24.42
C MET A 1 -22.54 -89.49 -23.14
N ALA A 2 -21.71 -88.65 -22.53
CA ALA A 2 -22.13 -87.57 -21.63
C ALA A 2 -20.89 -86.70 -21.34
N ASN A 3 -20.72 -85.62 -22.10
CA ASN A 3 -19.74 -84.57 -21.82
C ASN A 3 -20.24 -83.75 -20.62
N THR A 4 -19.52 -83.78 -19.50
CA THR A 4 -19.71 -82.84 -18.39
C THR A 4 -18.87 -81.59 -18.66
N LEU A 5 -19.54 -80.50 -19.03
CA LEU A 5 -18.94 -79.17 -19.18
C LEU A 5 -18.53 -78.62 -17.80
N PRO A 6 -17.38 -77.91 -17.68
CA PRO A 6 -17.01 -77.26 -16.44
C PRO A 6 -17.90 -76.04 -16.17
N SER A 7 -18.39 -75.93 -14.94
CA SER A 7 -19.19 -74.81 -14.44
C SER A 7 -18.36 -73.54 -14.38
N ILE A 8 -18.67 -72.57 -15.25
CA ILE A 8 -18.08 -71.22 -15.21
C ILE A 8 -18.64 -70.51 -13.98
N VAL A 9 -17.81 -70.32 -12.96
CA VAL A 9 -18.11 -69.45 -11.82
C VAL A 9 -18.07 -68.00 -12.31
N THR A 10 -19.23 -67.41 -12.59
CA THR A 10 -19.34 -65.97 -12.85
C THR A 10 -19.04 -65.20 -11.56
N GLN A 11 -17.88 -64.54 -11.49
CA GLN A 11 -17.61 -63.57 -10.42
C GLN A 11 -18.67 -62.46 -10.47
N PRO A 12 -19.26 -62.06 -9.34
CA PRO A 12 -20.23 -60.96 -9.32
C PRO A 12 -19.53 -59.69 -9.81
N ALA A 13 -20.12 -59.04 -10.81
CA ALA A 13 -19.63 -57.77 -11.34
C ALA A 13 -19.45 -56.75 -10.20
N ARG A 14 -18.26 -56.14 -10.09
CA ARG A 14 -18.00 -55.09 -9.09
C ARG A 14 -19.07 -53.99 -9.28
N PRO A 15 -19.75 -53.55 -8.21
CA PRO A 15 -20.77 -52.51 -8.35
C PRO A 15 -20.12 -51.25 -8.93
N PRO A 16 -20.82 -50.53 -9.83
CA PRO A 16 -20.27 -49.32 -10.44
C PRO A 16 -19.88 -48.34 -9.34
N ARG A 17 -18.64 -47.81 -9.41
CA ARG A 17 -18.15 -46.79 -8.48
C ARG A 17 -19.09 -45.58 -8.55
N ARG A 18 -19.97 -45.46 -7.55
CA ARG A 18 -20.89 -44.33 -7.45
C ARG A 18 -20.08 -43.02 -7.42
N PRO A 19 -20.47 -42.01 -8.20
CA PRO A 19 -19.70 -40.76 -8.26
C PRO A 19 -19.77 -40.03 -6.91
N LEU A 20 -18.67 -39.35 -6.55
CA LEU A 20 -18.44 -38.72 -5.25
C LEU A 20 -19.58 -37.77 -4.82
N TRP A 21 -20.20 -37.07 -5.77
CA TRP A 21 -21.30 -36.15 -5.51
C TRP A 21 -22.57 -36.83 -4.96
N ARG A 22 -22.88 -38.07 -5.35
CA ARG A 22 -24.02 -38.82 -4.78
C ARG A 22 -23.81 -39.27 -3.33
N ARG A 23 -22.57 -39.24 -2.81
CA ARG A 23 -22.30 -39.51 -1.38
C ARG A 23 -22.52 -38.28 -0.50
N LEU A 24 -22.49 -37.08 -1.07
CA LEU A 24 -22.86 -35.83 -0.40
C LEU A 24 -24.38 -35.69 -0.24
N LEU A 25 -25.15 -36.09 -1.26
CA LEU A 25 -26.61 -36.20 -1.18
C LEU A 25 -27.02 -37.45 -0.41
N SER A 26 -27.24 -37.31 0.90
CA SER A 26 -27.89 -38.33 1.73
C SER A 26 -29.40 -38.34 1.48
N ASP A 27 -30.04 -39.52 1.51
CA ASP A 27 -31.51 -39.67 1.40
C ASP A 27 -32.28 -38.89 2.48
N LYS A 28 -31.60 -38.54 3.59
CA LYS A 28 -32.11 -37.66 4.64
C LYS A 28 -31.68 -36.21 4.37
N PRO A 29 -32.61 -35.25 4.17
CA PRO A 29 -32.29 -33.87 3.80
C PRO A 29 -31.46 -33.15 4.88
N LYS A 30 -31.71 -33.43 6.17
CA LYS A 30 -30.94 -32.83 7.30
C LYS A 30 -29.46 -33.25 7.30
N VAL A 31 -29.14 -34.49 6.92
CA VAL A 31 -27.76 -34.98 6.88
C VAL A 31 -27.04 -34.47 5.63
N ALA A 32 -27.74 -34.38 4.50
CA ALA A 32 -27.21 -33.76 3.28
C ALA A 32 -26.87 -32.27 3.53
N LEU A 33 -27.78 -31.51 4.16
CA LEU A 33 -27.56 -30.11 4.50
C LEU A 33 -26.34 -29.92 5.42
N ARG A 34 -26.20 -30.75 6.46
CA ARG A 34 -25.04 -30.71 7.37
C ARG A 34 -23.72 -31.01 6.63
N ARG A 35 -23.70 -31.98 5.73
CA ARG A 35 -22.50 -32.31 4.94
C ARG A 35 -22.12 -31.19 3.98
N ILE A 36 -23.10 -30.59 3.31
CA ILE A 36 -22.89 -29.42 2.45
C ILE A 36 -22.34 -28.25 3.27
N ALA A 37 -22.91 -27.98 4.45
CA ALA A 37 -22.44 -26.90 5.33
C ALA A 37 -20.98 -27.11 5.79
N ILE A 38 -20.60 -28.35 6.14
CA ILE A 38 -19.21 -28.67 6.52
C ILE A 38 -18.25 -28.47 5.34
N VAL A 39 -18.62 -28.93 4.14
CA VAL A 39 -17.80 -28.76 2.94
C VAL A 39 -17.69 -27.28 2.57
N ALA A 40 -18.78 -26.52 2.65
CA ALA A 40 -18.78 -25.08 2.42
C ALA A 40 -17.90 -24.35 3.45
N ALA A 41 -17.99 -24.70 4.74
CA ALA A 41 -17.15 -24.12 5.78
C ALA A 41 -15.66 -24.44 5.55
N ALA A 42 -15.32 -25.69 5.21
CA ALA A 42 -13.95 -26.08 4.88
C ALA A 42 -13.43 -25.33 3.65
N PHE A 43 -14.27 -25.17 2.62
CA PHE A 43 -13.94 -24.36 1.44
C PHE A 43 -13.70 -22.90 1.82
N CYS A 44 -14.57 -22.29 2.63
CA CYS A 44 -14.39 -20.91 3.10
C CYS A 44 -13.10 -20.74 3.91
N ILE A 45 -12.78 -21.68 4.80
CA ILE A 45 -11.53 -21.64 5.59
C ILE A 45 -10.31 -21.75 4.66
N MET A 46 -10.34 -22.65 3.68
CA MET A 46 -9.24 -22.78 2.72
C MET A 46 -9.12 -21.54 1.83
N PHE A 47 -10.25 -21.02 1.34
CA PHE A 47 -10.30 -19.90 0.41
C PHE A 47 -9.92 -18.58 1.10
N TYR A 48 -10.60 -18.19 2.18
CA TYR A 48 -10.29 -16.94 2.87
C TYR A 48 -9.07 -17.04 3.78
N GLY A 49 -8.82 -18.21 4.38
CA GLY A 49 -7.67 -18.41 5.28
C GLY A 49 -6.38 -18.67 4.54
N VAL A 50 -6.27 -19.81 3.84
CA VAL A 50 -5.00 -20.23 3.20
C VAL A 50 -4.69 -19.37 1.98
N ILE A 51 -5.62 -19.30 1.01
CA ILE A 51 -5.39 -18.51 -0.21
C ILE A 51 -5.31 -17.03 0.12
N GLY A 52 -6.22 -16.52 0.97
CA GLY A 52 -6.19 -15.13 1.44
C GLY A 52 -4.87 -14.74 2.10
N SER A 53 -4.32 -15.58 2.98
CA SER A 53 -3.03 -15.31 3.63
C SER A 53 -1.84 -15.39 2.67
N LEU A 54 -1.89 -16.23 1.63
CA LEU A 54 -0.83 -16.31 0.62
C LEU A 54 -0.82 -15.09 -0.31
N LEU A 55 -1.99 -14.50 -0.57
CA LEU A 55 -2.14 -13.31 -1.40
C LEU A 55 -1.92 -12.01 -0.62
N ASN A 56 -1.93 -12.04 0.72
CA ASN A 56 -1.64 -10.88 1.55
C ASN A 56 -0.13 -10.79 1.79
N ASN A 57 0.53 -9.82 1.13
CA ASN A 57 1.95 -9.57 1.29
C ASN A 57 2.19 -8.07 1.54
N VAL A 58 2.55 -7.71 2.78
CA VAL A 58 2.95 -6.34 3.13
C VAL A 58 4.43 -6.15 2.79
N ASP A 59 4.71 -5.80 1.55
CA ASP A 59 6.07 -5.54 1.06
C ASP A 59 6.57 -4.14 1.48
N ALA A 60 7.31 -4.14 2.59
CA ALA A 60 8.01 -2.98 3.12
C ALA A 60 9.54 -3.12 2.99
N ASP A 61 10.04 -3.56 1.82
CA ASP A 61 11.47 -3.57 1.53
C ASP A 61 12.04 -2.15 1.39
N ILE A 62 12.76 -1.69 2.41
CA ILE A 62 13.41 -0.38 2.44
C ILE A 62 14.57 -0.23 1.46
N THR A 63 15.05 -1.33 0.87
CA THR A 63 16.13 -1.34 -0.12
C THR A 63 15.62 -1.32 -1.56
N PHE A 64 14.29 -1.30 -1.75
CA PHE A 64 13.65 -1.24 -3.06
C PHE A 64 14.23 -0.12 -3.93
N MET A 65 14.48 -0.45 -5.20
CA MET A 65 15.01 0.44 -6.22
C MET A 65 14.14 0.35 -7.48
N PRO A 66 13.94 1.45 -8.21
CA PRO A 66 13.22 1.41 -9.48
C PRO A 66 13.89 0.43 -10.46
N PRO A 67 13.15 -0.53 -11.05
CA PRO A 67 13.73 -1.53 -11.94
C PRO A 67 14.18 -0.95 -13.29
N GLN A 68 13.50 0.10 -13.77
CA GLN A 68 13.79 0.77 -15.04
C GLN A 68 13.79 2.31 -14.87
N PRO A 69 14.78 2.86 -14.14
CA PRO A 69 14.85 4.29 -13.87
C PRO A 69 15.15 5.07 -15.15
N VAL A 70 14.49 6.22 -15.31
CA VAL A 70 14.84 7.19 -16.35
C VAL A 70 16.14 7.89 -15.94
N THR A 71 17.22 7.62 -16.67
CA THR A 71 18.52 8.27 -16.45
C THR A 71 18.47 9.74 -16.81
N GLY A 72 19.02 10.62 -15.96
CA GLY A 72 18.98 12.07 -16.15
C GLY A 72 17.67 12.74 -15.72
N GLY A 73 16.68 11.96 -15.28
CA GLY A 73 15.49 12.46 -14.60
C GLY A 73 15.68 12.57 -13.08
N SER A 74 14.61 12.97 -12.38
CA SER A 74 14.53 12.92 -10.92
C SER A 74 14.48 11.48 -10.40
N HIS A 75 15.31 11.20 -9.40
CA HIS A 75 15.33 9.96 -8.65
C HIS A 75 14.02 9.76 -7.87
N ALA A 76 13.49 10.81 -7.23
CA ALA A 76 12.25 10.72 -6.46
C ALA A 76 11.03 10.44 -7.37
N VAL A 77 10.99 11.00 -8.58
CA VAL A 77 9.94 10.70 -9.56
C VAL A 77 10.04 9.26 -10.06
N ASN A 78 11.25 8.76 -10.34
CA ASN A 78 11.46 7.34 -10.67
C ASN A 78 10.96 6.41 -9.54
N MET A 79 11.17 6.80 -8.28
CA MET A 79 10.67 6.03 -7.13
C MET A 79 9.15 6.06 -7.01
N ALA A 80 8.53 7.23 -7.19
CA ALA A 80 7.08 7.36 -7.18
C ALA A 80 6.43 6.46 -8.25
N GLU A 81 6.94 6.50 -9.49
CA GLU A 81 6.51 5.62 -10.58
C GLU A 81 6.65 4.14 -10.19
N ALA A 82 7.85 3.73 -9.75
CA ALA A 82 8.15 2.34 -9.44
C ALA A 82 7.31 1.78 -8.30
N LEU A 83 7.05 2.57 -7.25
CA LEU A 83 6.19 2.16 -6.14
C LEU A 83 4.74 1.97 -6.59
N ILE A 84 4.21 2.85 -7.44
CA ILE A 84 2.86 2.68 -7.97
C ILE A 84 2.77 1.37 -8.77
N LEU A 85 3.69 1.15 -9.72
CA LEU A 85 3.68 -0.05 -10.56
C LEU A 85 3.87 -1.33 -9.76
N ARG A 86 4.75 -1.31 -8.76
CA ARG A 86 4.95 -2.46 -7.86
C ARG A 86 3.65 -2.87 -7.17
N GLU A 87 2.87 -1.91 -6.67
CA GLU A 87 1.63 -2.25 -5.96
C GLU A 87 0.48 -2.61 -6.86
N VAL A 88 0.38 -1.93 -7.99
CA VAL A 88 -0.77 -2.08 -8.88
C VAL A 88 -0.60 -3.26 -9.81
N THR A 89 0.61 -3.46 -10.33
CA THR A 89 0.93 -4.48 -11.34
C THR A 89 1.53 -5.74 -10.71
N ASP A 90 2.50 -5.62 -9.80
CA ASP A 90 3.23 -6.80 -9.27
C ASP A 90 2.54 -7.42 -8.05
N ASN A 91 2.24 -6.62 -7.03
CA ASN A 91 1.67 -7.06 -5.75
C ASN A 91 0.14 -7.10 -5.75
N ARG A 92 -0.50 -6.64 -6.83
CA ARG A 92 -1.95 -6.46 -7.00
C ARG A 92 -2.56 -5.44 -6.05
N TRP A 93 -3.45 -4.61 -6.59
CA TRP A 93 -4.18 -3.62 -5.81
C TRP A 93 -5.30 -4.25 -4.98
N ALA A 94 -5.09 -4.43 -3.67
CA ALA A 94 -6.09 -4.99 -2.75
C ALA A 94 -7.20 -4.04 -2.26
N PRO A 95 -7.01 -2.71 -2.19
CA PRO A 95 -8.02 -1.79 -1.66
C PRO A 95 -9.40 -1.83 -2.30
N ASN A 96 -9.51 -2.29 -3.54
CA ASN A 96 -10.77 -2.46 -4.26
C ASN A 96 -11.18 -3.92 -4.46
N ASP A 97 -10.62 -4.84 -3.66
CA ASP A 97 -11.05 -6.23 -3.65
C ASP A 97 -12.50 -6.36 -3.20
N PRO A 98 -13.37 -7.01 -3.98
CA PRO A 98 -14.76 -7.19 -3.58
C PRO A 98 -14.87 -8.23 -2.44
N PRO A 99 -16.00 -8.28 -1.70
CA PRO A 99 -16.14 -9.13 -0.51
C PRO A 99 -15.94 -10.64 -0.73
N PHE A 100 -16.09 -11.11 -1.98
CA PHE A 100 -15.92 -12.51 -2.35
C PHE A 100 -14.48 -12.85 -2.79
N PHE A 101 -13.55 -11.90 -2.74
CA PHE A 101 -12.13 -12.16 -2.98
C PHE A 101 -11.47 -12.83 -1.77
N PRO A 102 -10.46 -13.70 -1.97
CA PRO A 102 -9.78 -14.41 -0.87
C PRO A 102 -9.20 -13.49 0.21
N THR A 103 -8.75 -12.30 -0.19
CA THR A 103 -8.14 -11.27 0.65
C THR A 103 -9.14 -10.41 1.41
N ALA A 104 -10.45 -10.58 1.23
CA ALA A 104 -11.46 -9.76 1.91
C ALA A 104 -11.41 -9.83 3.45
N MET A 105 -10.85 -10.92 4.01
CA MET A 105 -10.61 -11.08 5.45
C MET A 105 -9.24 -10.54 5.93
N HIS A 106 -8.36 -10.13 5.02
CA HIS A 106 -7.01 -9.68 5.29
C HIS A 106 -6.79 -8.27 4.71
N ASP A 107 -7.07 -7.24 5.51
CA ASP A 107 -7.02 -5.83 5.09
C ASP A 107 -5.68 -5.13 5.34
N ASN A 108 -4.72 -5.78 6.00
CA ASN A 108 -3.39 -5.22 6.29
C ASN A 108 -2.68 -4.68 5.03
N MET A 109 -2.66 -5.47 3.94
CA MET A 109 -2.06 -5.09 2.67
C MET A 109 -2.81 -3.92 2.01
N ALA A 110 -4.15 -3.96 2.06
CA ALA A 110 -4.98 -2.88 1.52
C ALA A 110 -4.73 -1.56 2.26
N ASN A 111 -4.67 -1.58 3.58
CA ASN A 111 -4.37 -0.39 4.38
C ASN A 111 -2.96 0.12 4.11
N PHE A 112 -1.97 -0.77 4.02
CA PHE A 112 -0.60 -0.42 3.62
C PHE A 112 -0.54 0.29 2.26
N GLN A 113 -1.20 -0.29 1.24
CA GLN A 113 -1.29 0.28 -0.11
C GLN A 113 -1.97 1.66 -0.12
N ARG A 114 -3.08 1.83 0.62
CA ARG A 114 -3.76 3.13 0.82
C ARG A 114 -2.84 4.18 1.45
N GLY A 115 -2.03 3.77 2.43
CA GLY A 115 -1.02 4.61 3.06
C GLY A 115 0.02 5.12 2.07
N MET A 116 0.53 4.20 1.26
CA MET A 116 1.57 4.47 0.27
C MET A 116 1.09 5.37 -0.86
N ILE A 117 -0.06 5.06 -1.48
CA ILE A 117 -0.58 5.88 -2.59
C ILE A 117 -0.93 7.29 -2.13
N ARG A 118 -1.37 7.46 -0.88
CA ARG A 118 -1.60 8.79 -0.30
C ARG A 118 -0.30 9.59 -0.19
N ALA A 119 0.79 8.99 0.30
CA ALA A 119 2.09 9.66 0.35
C ALA A 119 2.56 10.07 -1.05
N ILE A 120 2.48 9.15 -2.03
CA ILE A 120 2.88 9.40 -3.41
C ILE A 120 2.01 10.49 -4.05
N GLY A 121 0.69 10.45 -3.84
CA GLY A 121 -0.25 11.46 -4.34
C GLY A 121 0.04 12.85 -3.78
N ARG A 122 0.33 12.94 -2.47
CA ARG A 122 0.69 14.21 -1.82
C ARG A 122 2.03 14.76 -2.29
N PHE A 123 3.02 13.90 -2.44
CA PHE A 123 4.30 14.27 -3.05
C PHE A 123 4.11 14.79 -4.49
N THR A 124 3.32 14.08 -5.30
CA THR A 124 3.06 14.46 -6.70
C THR A 124 2.31 15.80 -6.80
N LEU A 125 1.28 16.02 -5.97
CA LEU A 125 0.61 17.31 -5.84
C LEU A 125 1.58 18.43 -5.44
N GLN A 126 2.50 18.14 -4.53
CA GLN A 126 3.48 19.12 -4.08
C GLN A 126 4.47 19.45 -5.20
N LEU A 127 4.92 18.48 -6.00
CA LEU A 127 5.72 18.73 -7.20
C LEU A 127 4.95 19.59 -8.22
N GLU A 128 3.69 19.26 -8.49
CA GLU A 128 2.81 20.00 -9.41
C GLU A 128 2.69 21.48 -9.00
N SER A 129 2.43 21.73 -7.72
CA SER A 129 2.23 23.08 -7.20
C SER A 129 3.51 23.94 -7.21
N GLN A 130 4.68 23.30 -7.11
CA GLN A 130 5.98 23.99 -7.14
C GLN A 130 6.30 24.60 -8.49
N VAL A 131 6.01 23.87 -9.58
CA VAL A 131 6.24 24.34 -10.96
C VAL A 131 5.48 25.65 -11.20
N GLY A 132 4.23 25.76 -10.73
CA GLY A 132 3.42 26.97 -10.87
C GLY A 132 3.86 28.15 -10.00
N ARG A 133 4.35 27.89 -8.77
CA ARG A 133 4.73 28.94 -7.80
C ARG A 133 6.10 29.55 -8.06
N LEU A 134 7.09 28.72 -8.43
CA LEU A 134 8.48 29.16 -8.56
C LEU A 134 8.78 29.89 -9.88
N ARG A 135 7.93 29.68 -10.90
CA ARG A 135 8.18 30.18 -12.26
C ARG A 135 7.27 31.31 -12.75
N GLY A 136 6.31 31.78 -11.95
CA GLY A 136 5.41 32.88 -12.31
C GLY A 136 4.68 32.67 -13.65
N SER A 137 3.43 32.21 -13.62
CA SER A 137 2.56 31.98 -14.82
C SER A 137 3.04 30.96 -15.87
N SER A 138 4.21 30.34 -15.71
CA SER A 138 4.64 29.21 -16.55
C SER A 138 3.65 28.05 -16.43
N ALA A 139 3.20 27.52 -17.57
CA ALA A 139 2.23 26.44 -17.62
C ALA A 139 2.71 25.24 -16.79
N ILE A 140 1.88 24.81 -15.85
CA ILE A 140 2.06 23.56 -15.08
C ILE A 140 2.26 22.42 -16.08
N ASP A 141 3.25 21.54 -15.83
CA ASP A 141 3.49 20.38 -16.69
C ASP A 141 2.23 19.49 -16.75
N GLU A 142 1.78 19.19 -17.96
CA GLU A 142 0.50 18.52 -18.18
C GLU A 142 0.47 17.09 -17.63
N ASP A 143 1.57 16.34 -17.73
CA ASP A 143 1.61 14.98 -17.16
C ASP A 143 1.71 15.02 -15.64
N LEU A 144 2.44 15.98 -15.08
CA LEU A 144 2.50 16.13 -13.62
C LEU A 144 1.13 16.49 -13.05
N LYS A 145 0.40 17.41 -13.70
CA LYS A 145 -1.00 17.74 -13.38
C LYS A 145 -1.91 16.52 -13.52
N ARG A 146 -1.75 15.76 -14.60
CA ARG A 146 -2.51 14.52 -14.84
C ARG A 146 -2.25 13.48 -13.77
N ALA A 147 -0.99 13.20 -13.45
CA ALA A 147 -0.60 12.25 -12.40
C ALA A 147 -1.16 12.66 -11.04
N ALA A 148 -1.04 13.95 -10.67
CA ALA A 148 -1.57 14.47 -9.43
C ALA A 148 -3.08 14.26 -9.30
N GLY A 149 -3.84 14.53 -10.38
CA GLY A 149 -5.29 14.31 -10.42
C GLY A 149 -5.67 12.83 -10.33
N LEU A 150 -4.99 11.96 -11.08
CA LEU A 150 -5.26 10.51 -11.09
C LEU A 150 -4.98 9.86 -9.73
N LEU A 151 -3.96 10.32 -9.01
CA LEU A 151 -3.62 9.83 -7.67
C LEU A 151 -4.64 10.25 -6.58
N GLN A 152 -5.54 11.19 -6.87
CA GLN A 152 -6.66 11.52 -5.97
C GLN A 152 -7.87 10.60 -6.16
N PHE A 153 -7.85 9.72 -7.17
CA PHE A 153 -8.96 8.80 -7.41
C PHE A 153 -9.17 7.88 -6.20
N PRO A 154 -10.43 7.56 -5.83
CA PRO A 154 -10.70 6.70 -4.68
C PRO A 154 -10.05 5.33 -4.82
N THR A 155 -9.51 4.82 -3.71
CA THR A 155 -8.69 3.60 -3.70
C THR A 155 -9.49 2.32 -3.87
N ASP A 156 -10.78 2.34 -3.56
CA ASP A 156 -11.66 1.19 -3.37
C ASP A 156 -12.65 0.96 -4.52
N VAL A 157 -12.55 1.75 -5.59
CA VAL A 157 -13.43 1.59 -6.76
C VAL A 157 -13.02 0.36 -7.55
N TRP A 158 -13.94 -0.62 -7.57
CA TRP A 158 -13.86 -1.83 -8.38
C TRP A 158 -14.61 -1.65 -9.71
N LEU A 159 -14.42 -2.58 -10.65
CA LEU A 159 -15.04 -2.58 -11.98
C LEU A 159 -16.56 -2.37 -11.95
N PHE A 160 -17.25 -2.89 -10.92
CA PHE A 160 -18.67 -2.66 -10.71
C PHE A 160 -18.92 -2.01 -9.35
N ASP A 161 -19.20 -0.70 -9.36
CA ASP A 161 -19.65 0.04 -8.17
C ASP A 161 -21.13 0.41 -8.32
N PHE A 162 -22.00 -0.45 -7.79
CA PHE A 162 -23.46 -0.27 -7.85
C PHE A 162 -23.98 0.94 -7.07
N ASN A 163 -23.15 1.61 -6.26
CA ASN A 163 -23.52 2.87 -5.61
C ASN A 163 -23.36 4.06 -6.57
N GLN A 164 -22.45 3.96 -7.55
CA GLN A 164 -22.18 5.02 -8.52
C GLN A 164 -22.86 4.77 -9.87
N SER A 165 -22.85 3.53 -10.36
CA SER A 165 -23.37 3.19 -11.68
C SER A 165 -23.73 1.70 -11.80
N LEU A 166 -24.75 1.40 -12.60
CA LEU A 166 -25.08 0.03 -13.01
C LEU A 166 -24.19 -0.47 -14.16
N LEU A 167 -23.39 0.42 -14.78
CA LEU A 167 -22.43 0.10 -15.85
C LEU A 167 -21.01 -0.06 -15.28
N PRO A 168 -20.15 -0.86 -15.93
CA PRO A 168 -18.74 -0.99 -15.52
C PRO A 168 -18.03 0.37 -15.52
N VAL A 169 -17.28 0.65 -14.46
CA VAL A 169 -16.43 1.85 -14.32
C VAL A 169 -14.96 1.49 -14.46
N GLN A 170 -14.09 2.48 -14.65
CA GLN A 170 -12.65 2.21 -14.64
C GLN A 170 -12.17 1.93 -13.21
N PRO A 171 -11.57 0.76 -12.95
CA PRO A 171 -11.04 0.44 -11.63
C PRO A 171 -9.92 1.39 -11.17
N ALA A 172 -9.71 1.46 -9.86
CA ALA A 172 -8.66 2.30 -9.27
C ALA A 172 -7.25 1.97 -9.79
N GLU A 173 -6.93 0.69 -10.01
CA GLU A 173 -5.65 0.24 -10.58
C GLU A 173 -5.35 0.91 -11.92
N VAL A 174 -6.34 1.02 -12.80
CA VAL A 174 -6.17 1.61 -14.14
C VAL A 174 -5.79 3.09 -14.03
N GLN A 175 -6.37 3.81 -13.06
CA GLN A 175 -6.05 5.22 -12.82
C GLN A 175 -4.62 5.38 -12.28
N TYR A 176 -4.21 4.52 -11.36
CA TYR A 176 -2.87 4.57 -10.79
C TYR A 176 -1.79 4.16 -11.79
N GLU A 177 -2.01 3.16 -12.63
CA GLU A 177 -1.11 2.86 -13.75
C GLU A 177 -1.00 4.03 -14.73
N ALA A 178 -2.11 4.72 -15.01
CA ALA A 178 -2.09 5.92 -15.83
C ALA A 178 -1.30 7.06 -15.16
N ALA A 179 -1.36 7.19 -13.84
CA ALA A 179 -0.56 8.14 -13.08
C ALA A 179 0.94 7.80 -13.15
N ALA A 180 1.31 6.53 -13.01
CA ALA A 180 2.70 6.08 -13.15
C ALA A 180 3.26 6.39 -14.54
N ARG A 181 2.48 6.11 -15.61
CA ARG A 181 2.87 6.49 -16.98
C ARG A 181 3.07 7.99 -17.15
N ALA A 182 2.20 8.81 -16.56
CA ALA A 182 2.34 10.26 -16.60
C ALA A 182 3.60 10.73 -15.86
N LEU A 183 3.89 10.19 -14.67
CA LEU A 183 5.14 10.46 -13.94
C LEU A 183 6.38 10.08 -14.76
N ARG A 184 6.35 8.92 -15.43
CA ARG A 184 7.43 8.48 -16.32
C ARG A 184 7.66 9.47 -17.47
N ASN A 185 6.58 9.91 -18.13
CA ASN A 185 6.65 10.87 -19.24
C ASN A 185 7.24 12.21 -18.79
N TYR A 186 6.81 12.70 -17.63
CA TYR A 186 7.40 13.89 -17.00
C TYR A 186 8.91 13.69 -16.77
N ASN A 187 9.31 12.54 -16.24
CA ASN A 187 10.73 12.26 -15.97
C ASN A 187 11.58 12.13 -17.25
N LEU A 188 11.02 11.54 -18.31
CA LEU A 188 11.63 11.50 -19.64
C LEU A 188 11.84 12.90 -20.20
N ARG A 189 10.88 13.81 -19.98
CA ARG A 189 11.03 15.22 -20.39
C ARG A 189 12.09 15.96 -19.58
N ILE A 190 12.24 15.67 -18.29
CA ILE A 190 13.34 16.20 -17.47
C ILE A 190 14.67 15.74 -18.08
N ALA A 191 14.82 14.44 -18.36
CA ALA A 191 16.03 13.87 -18.95
C ALA A 191 16.37 14.47 -20.33
N SER A 192 15.35 14.82 -21.13
CA SER A 192 15.52 15.47 -22.43
C SER A 192 15.61 17.00 -22.37
N ASN A 193 15.68 17.61 -21.18
CA ASN A 193 15.68 19.07 -20.95
C ASN A 193 14.47 19.82 -21.55
N THR A 194 13.34 19.13 -21.72
CA THR A 194 12.07 19.72 -22.20
C THR A 194 11.10 20.03 -21.05
N ALA A 195 11.33 19.45 -19.88
CA ALA A 195 10.79 19.85 -18.60
C ALA A 195 11.95 20.11 -17.63
N VAL A 196 11.70 20.83 -16.54
CA VAL A 196 12.73 21.15 -15.55
C VAL A 196 12.25 20.71 -14.17
N PHE A 197 13.09 19.95 -13.49
CA PHE A 197 12.95 19.65 -12.08
C PHE A 197 13.66 20.74 -11.27
N GLU A 198 12.92 21.46 -10.43
CA GLU A 198 13.45 22.59 -9.64
C GLU A 198 14.20 22.10 -8.39
N ALA A 199 15.47 21.75 -8.55
CA ALA A 199 16.37 21.32 -7.47
C ALA A 199 16.90 22.50 -6.61
N ARG A 200 16.00 23.39 -6.16
CA ARG A 200 16.35 24.58 -5.37
C ARG A 200 16.03 24.45 -3.88
N ALA A 201 16.74 25.18 -3.03
CA ALA A 201 16.54 25.10 -1.59
C ALA A 201 15.10 25.43 -1.16
N ASP A 202 14.46 26.44 -1.77
CA ASP A 202 13.07 26.79 -1.51
C ASP A 202 12.07 25.70 -1.89
N ALA A 203 12.30 25.03 -3.03
CA ALA A 203 11.55 23.86 -3.48
C ALA A 203 11.66 22.70 -2.47
N LEU A 204 12.88 22.41 -2.00
CA LEU A 204 13.12 21.39 -0.98
C LEU A 204 12.38 21.68 0.31
N ALA A 205 12.51 22.90 0.86
CA ALA A 205 11.86 23.31 2.10
C ALA A 205 10.33 23.14 2.03
N LEU A 206 9.71 23.56 0.93
CA LEU A 206 8.27 23.38 0.73
C LEU A 206 7.89 21.90 0.64
N THR A 207 8.70 21.09 -0.05
CA THR A 207 8.44 19.66 -0.22
C THR A 207 8.48 18.92 1.12
N VAL A 208 9.54 19.11 1.91
CA VAL A 208 9.68 18.41 3.20
C VAL A 208 8.63 18.85 4.22
N GLU A 209 8.22 20.12 4.23
CA GLU A 209 7.14 20.61 5.10
C GLU A 209 5.79 19.98 4.74
N GLN A 210 5.49 19.85 3.46
CA GLN A 210 4.25 19.19 3.03
C GLN A 210 4.26 17.71 3.43
N MET A 211 5.40 17.03 3.28
CA MET A 211 5.56 15.64 3.72
C MET A 211 5.42 15.50 5.25
N ALA A 212 6.03 16.41 6.02
CA ALA A 212 5.90 16.48 7.47
C ALA A 212 4.46 16.76 7.92
N SER A 213 3.73 17.63 7.20
CA SER A 213 2.33 17.94 7.45
C SER A 213 1.44 16.69 7.27
N GLU A 214 1.64 15.91 6.21
CA GLU A 214 0.89 14.67 6.01
C GLU A 214 1.19 13.62 7.08
N LEU A 215 2.46 13.45 7.45
CA LEU A 215 2.88 12.60 8.58
C LEU A 215 2.19 13.05 9.88
N SER A 216 2.11 14.35 10.12
CA SER A 216 1.46 14.92 11.31
C SER A 216 -0.04 14.63 11.33
N ALA A 217 -0.73 14.79 10.20
CA ALA A 217 -2.15 14.47 10.08
C ALA A 217 -2.44 13.00 10.41
N ARG A 218 -1.55 12.07 10.02
CA ARG A 218 -1.67 10.65 10.38
C ARG A 218 -1.31 10.35 11.84
N ALA A 219 -0.28 11.01 12.36
CA ALA A 219 0.09 10.86 13.77
C ALA A 219 -1.03 11.35 14.71
N ALA A 220 -1.77 12.40 14.32
CA ALA A 220 -2.93 12.87 15.06
C ALA A 220 -4.06 11.82 15.14
N LEU A 221 -4.25 10.99 14.10
CA LEU A 221 -5.20 9.88 14.14
C LEU A 221 -4.80 8.85 15.20
N ILE A 222 -3.51 8.54 15.33
CA ILE A 222 -3.00 7.68 16.41
C ILE A 222 -3.37 8.26 17.78
N ASP A 223 -3.06 9.55 18.01
CA ASP A 223 -3.32 10.19 19.30
C ASP A 223 -4.82 10.18 19.65
N SER A 224 -5.70 10.48 18.68
CA SER A 224 -7.15 10.43 18.87
C SER A 224 -7.68 9.03 19.17
N HIS A 225 -7.12 8.00 18.50
CA HIS A 225 -7.54 6.61 18.66
C HIS A 225 -7.09 6.03 20.00
N ILE A 226 -5.86 6.32 20.42
CA ILE A 226 -5.33 5.90 21.72
C ILE A 226 -6.15 6.56 22.84
N SER A 227 -6.50 7.84 22.70
CA SER A 227 -7.25 8.59 23.72
C SER A 227 -8.67 8.07 23.93
N ALA A 228 -9.27 7.43 22.93
CA ALA A 228 -10.61 6.85 23.01
C ALA A 228 -10.68 5.54 23.81
N GLY A 229 -9.55 4.94 24.21
CA GLY A 229 -9.51 3.80 25.13
C GLY A 229 -10.02 2.48 24.55
N TYR A 230 -9.85 2.27 23.24
CA TYR A 230 -10.29 1.04 22.57
C TYR A 230 -9.62 -0.23 23.12
N PHE A 231 -10.28 -1.38 22.91
CA PHE A 231 -9.76 -2.69 23.28
C PHE A 231 -8.37 -2.95 22.68
N VAL A 232 -7.58 -3.77 23.39
CA VAL A 232 -6.16 -4.03 23.10
C VAL A 232 -5.94 -4.56 21.67
N VAL A 233 -6.85 -5.38 21.16
CA VAL A 233 -6.82 -5.89 19.78
C VAL A 233 -8.09 -5.47 19.07
N ASN A 234 -7.98 -4.56 18.11
CA ASN A 234 -9.11 -4.07 17.34
C ASN A 234 -8.69 -3.88 15.88
N ARG A 235 -9.59 -4.21 14.95
CA ARG A 235 -9.44 -3.99 13.51
C ARG A 235 -9.03 -2.55 13.18
N THR A 236 -9.62 -1.55 13.80
CA THR A 236 -9.27 -0.14 13.58
C THR A 236 -7.82 0.18 13.98
N SER A 237 -7.32 -0.43 15.06
CA SER A 237 -5.91 -0.26 15.46
C SER A 237 -4.97 -0.84 14.41
N ASP A 238 -5.35 -2.00 13.85
CA ASP A 238 -4.63 -2.67 12.77
C ASP A 238 -4.66 -1.83 11.47
N ASP A 239 -5.84 -1.33 11.08
CA ASP A 239 -6.04 -0.46 9.93
C ASP A 239 -5.15 0.78 9.99
N ILE A 240 -5.16 1.49 11.13
CA ILE A 240 -4.33 2.68 11.36
C ILE A 240 -2.85 2.32 11.27
N PHE A 241 -2.44 1.24 11.90
CA PHE A 241 -1.04 0.82 11.93
C PHE A 241 -0.50 0.54 10.52
N TYR A 242 -1.20 -0.26 9.71
CA TYR A 242 -0.74 -0.58 8.36
C TYR A 242 -0.85 0.61 7.40
N ALA A 243 -1.88 1.43 7.52
CA ALA A 243 -1.98 2.65 6.73
C ALA A 243 -0.86 3.65 7.04
N ASN A 244 -0.43 3.74 8.31
CA ASN A 244 0.69 4.58 8.69
C ASN A 244 2.03 3.96 8.29
N LYS A 245 2.16 2.62 8.38
CA LYS A 245 3.34 1.88 7.91
C LYS A 245 3.57 2.12 6.41
N GLY A 246 2.53 2.03 5.59
CA GLY A 246 2.62 2.30 4.15
C GLY A 246 2.97 3.75 3.83
N MET A 247 2.42 4.70 4.59
CA MET A 247 2.74 6.12 4.41
C MET A 247 4.19 6.45 4.82
N ALA A 248 4.66 5.90 5.95
CA ALA A 248 6.05 6.04 6.40
C ALA A 248 7.03 5.40 5.40
N TYR A 249 6.66 4.23 4.87
CA TYR A 249 7.43 3.50 3.87
C TYR A 249 7.62 4.29 2.56
N ALA A 250 6.54 4.77 1.94
CA ALA A 250 6.66 5.59 0.74
C ALA A 250 7.41 6.89 1.02
N THR A 251 7.09 7.57 2.13
CA THR A 251 7.79 8.81 2.52
C THR A 251 9.29 8.58 2.70
N TYR A 252 9.69 7.46 3.32
CA TYR A 252 11.11 7.09 3.45
C TYR A 252 11.80 6.95 2.09
N LEU A 253 11.23 6.15 1.17
CA LEU A 253 11.84 5.92 -0.14
C LEU A 253 11.84 7.18 -1.01
N LEU A 254 10.75 7.95 -0.99
CA LEU A 254 10.67 9.23 -1.69
C LEU A 254 11.71 10.21 -1.16
N LEU A 255 11.87 10.34 0.17
CA LEU A 255 12.91 11.21 0.74
C LEU A 255 14.32 10.68 0.47
N ARG A 256 14.54 9.37 0.49
CA ARG A 256 15.86 8.79 0.17
C ARG A 256 16.29 9.22 -1.22
N GLU A 257 15.41 9.08 -2.20
CA GLU A 257 15.67 9.46 -3.59
C GLU A 257 15.65 10.99 -3.80
N LEU A 258 14.77 11.72 -3.11
CA LEU A 258 14.77 13.19 -3.13
C LEU A 258 16.11 13.74 -2.58
N GLY A 259 16.75 13.01 -1.67
CA GLY A 259 18.07 13.34 -1.16
C GLY A 259 19.14 13.34 -2.26
N HIS A 260 19.02 12.44 -3.24
CA HIS A 260 19.89 12.44 -4.42
C HIS A 260 19.58 13.62 -5.35
N ASP A 261 18.29 13.91 -5.58
CA ASP A 261 17.87 15.05 -6.40
C ASP A 261 18.33 16.41 -5.83
N PHE A 262 18.47 16.50 -4.50
CA PHE A 262 18.84 17.72 -3.77
C PHE A 262 20.20 17.63 -3.07
N ASP A 263 21.08 16.71 -3.48
CA ASP A 263 22.36 16.45 -2.80
C ASP A 263 23.18 17.72 -2.61
N GLN A 264 23.27 18.56 -3.66
CA GLN A 264 23.97 19.85 -3.59
C GLN A 264 23.39 20.81 -2.53
N VAL A 265 22.06 20.88 -2.42
CA VAL A 265 21.38 21.73 -1.42
C VAL A 265 21.63 21.17 -0.01
N ILE A 266 21.49 19.85 0.17
CA ILE A 266 21.68 19.18 1.46
C ILE A 266 23.12 19.37 1.96
N GLN A 267 24.11 19.21 1.09
CA GLN A 267 25.52 19.39 1.45
C GLN A 267 25.86 20.86 1.75
N SER A 268 25.46 21.79 0.86
CA SER A 268 25.77 23.21 1.02
C SER A 268 25.16 23.82 2.28
N GLN A 269 23.95 23.38 2.65
CA GLN A 269 23.25 23.80 3.87
C GLN A 269 23.61 22.97 5.11
N ARG A 270 24.56 22.02 5.00
CA ARG A 270 25.02 21.12 6.09
C ARG A 270 23.90 20.30 6.73
N LEU A 271 22.92 19.87 5.93
CA LEU A 271 21.72 19.16 6.38
C LEU A 271 21.89 17.63 6.45
N SER A 272 23.01 17.08 5.97
CA SER A 272 23.20 15.63 5.81
C SER A 272 22.91 14.83 7.09
N ARG A 273 23.29 15.35 8.27
CA ARG A 273 23.03 14.68 9.55
C ARG A 273 21.54 14.62 9.88
N VAL A 274 20.84 15.75 9.85
CA VAL A 274 19.40 15.79 10.19
C VAL A 274 18.56 15.04 9.13
N TRP A 275 18.97 15.09 7.86
CA TRP A 275 18.38 14.31 6.78
C TRP A 275 18.48 12.80 7.04
N GLY A 276 19.68 12.30 7.35
CA GLY A 276 19.88 10.89 7.69
C GLY A 276 19.09 10.46 8.92
N GLN A 277 18.96 11.33 9.92
CA GLN A 277 18.13 11.06 11.10
C GLN A 277 16.63 10.98 10.77
N ALA A 278 16.13 11.83 9.86
CA ALA A 278 14.76 11.76 9.35
C ALA A 278 14.48 10.43 8.64
N LEU A 279 15.39 10.03 7.74
CA LEU A 279 15.32 8.74 7.06
C LEU A 279 15.30 7.57 8.04
N GLU A 280 16.17 7.58 9.06
CA GLU A 280 16.22 6.50 10.05
C GLU A 280 14.94 6.41 10.90
N SER A 281 14.37 7.56 11.28
CA SER A 281 13.07 7.60 11.97
C SER A 281 11.95 7.01 11.13
N LEU A 282 11.86 7.37 9.84
CA LEU A 282 10.85 6.81 8.95
C LEU A 282 11.06 5.32 8.71
N ARG A 283 12.33 4.88 8.58
CA ARG A 283 12.70 3.46 8.48
C ARG A 283 12.18 2.67 9.67
N HIS A 284 12.40 3.13 10.90
CA HIS A 284 11.87 2.48 12.09
C HIS A 284 10.33 2.49 12.18
N ALA A 285 9.65 3.49 11.64
CA ALA A 285 8.19 3.49 11.55
C ALA A 285 7.68 2.49 10.48
N ALA A 286 8.41 2.36 9.38
CA ALA A 286 8.06 1.54 8.23
C ALA A 286 8.41 0.05 8.40
N GLU A 287 9.42 -0.31 9.19
CA GLU A 287 9.91 -1.70 9.30
C GLU A 287 9.20 -2.55 10.37
N GLN A 288 8.34 -1.96 11.21
CA GLN A 288 7.67 -2.69 12.29
C GLN A 288 6.81 -3.85 11.75
N ARG A 289 7.05 -5.08 12.25
CA ARG A 289 6.35 -6.30 11.83
C ARG A 289 5.79 -7.07 13.03
N PRO A 290 4.78 -6.53 13.73
CA PRO A 290 4.14 -7.26 14.80
C PRO A 290 3.34 -8.44 14.24
N ALA A 291 3.34 -9.58 14.95
CA ALA A 291 2.46 -10.71 14.60
C ALA A 291 0.98 -10.36 14.78
N ILE A 292 0.68 -9.52 15.78
CA ILE A 292 -0.65 -8.97 16.07
C ILE A 292 -0.46 -7.51 16.48
N VAL A 293 -1.23 -6.60 15.89
CA VAL A 293 -1.21 -5.18 16.29
C VAL A 293 -1.91 -5.03 17.64
N LEU A 294 -1.10 -4.73 18.66
CA LEU A 294 -1.56 -4.45 20.02
C LEU A 294 -1.63 -2.94 20.28
N ASN A 295 -2.73 -2.50 20.90
CA ASN A 295 -3.01 -1.15 21.37
C ASN A 295 -3.20 -1.15 22.90
N GLY A 296 -2.12 -1.42 23.65
CA GLY A 296 -2.15 -1.41 25.12
C GLY A 296 -2.61 -0.07 25.71
N ALA A 297 -3.31 -0.12 26.86
CA ALA A 297 -3.87 1.04 27.53
C ALA A 297 -2.79 1.90 28.23
N GLY A 298 -2.26 2.90 27.52
CA GLY A 298 -1.40 3.94 28.09
C GLY A 298 -0.01 3.48 28.56
N VAL A 299 0.70 4.39 29.24
CA VAL A 299 2.12 4.25 29.61
C VAL A 299 2.37 3.16 30.67
N ASN A 300 1.37 2.84 31.49
CA ASN A 300 1.46 1.85 32.57
C ASN A 300 0.90 0.47 32.16
N SER A 301 0.69 0.24 30.86
CA SER A 301 0.19 -1.04 30.37
C SER A 301 1.24 -2.13 30.48
N LEU A 302 0.82 -3.34 30.86
CA LEU A 302 1.64 -4.56 30.76
C LEU A 302 1.73 -5.09 29.31
N ILE A 303 0.99 -4.47 28.38
CA ILE A 303 0.90 -4.87 26.97
C ILE A 303 1.51 -3.78 26.10
N ALA A 304 2.21 -4.17 25.04
CA ALA A 304 2.77 -3.24 24.06
C ALA A 304 1.68 -2.38 23.39
N ASN A 305 2.06 -1.15 23.03
CA ASN A 305 1.26 -0.28 22.17
C ASN A 305 2.06 0.05 20.90
N HIS A 306 1.79 -0.69 19.83
CA HIS A 306 2.50 -0.54 18.57
C HIS A 306 2.21 0.80 17.89
N LEU A 307 0.99 1.33 18.04
CA LEU A 307 0.63 2.64 17.51
C LEU A 307 1.45 3.75 18.19
N HIS A 308 1.68 3.64 19.50
CA HIS A 308 2.49 4.62 20.24
C HIS A 308 3.96 4.59 19.79
N ILE A 309 4.53 3.39 19.60
CA ILE A 309 5.90 3.21 19.10
C ILE A 309 6.04 3.77 17.68
N GLN A 310 5.11 3.42 16.77
CA GLN A 310 5.08 3.95 15.42
C GLN A 310 4.90 5.47 15.40
N GLY A 311 3.98 6.00 16.20
CA GLY A 311 3.72 7.43 16.35
C GLY A 311 4.94 8.19 16.87
N PHE A 312 5.70 7.63 17.81
CA PHE A 312 6.95 8.20 18.29
C PHE A 312 7.96 8.42 17.15
N TYR A 313 8.20 7.39 16.33
CA TYR A 313 9.14 7.49 15.21
C TYR A 313 8.63 8.45 14.12
N MET A 314 7.33 8.47 13.84
CA MET A 314 6.73 9.46 12.94
C MET A 314 6.91 10.89 13.45
N LYS A 315 6.63 11.15 14.73
CA LYS A 315 6.85 12.46 15.37
C LYS A 315 8.32 12.89 15.33
N ARG A 316 9.26 11.95 15.53
CA ARG A 316 10.70 12.22 15.41
C ARG A 316 11.07 12.63 13.98
N ALA A 317 10.57 11.92 12.96
CA ALA A 317 10.75 12.27 11.56
C ALA A 317 10.19 13.66 11.23
N ILE A 318 8.98 13.98 11.70
CA ILE A 318 8.34 15.30 11.51
C ILE A 318 9.26 16.41 12.03
N LEU A 319 9.74 16.30 13.28
CA LEU A 319 10.63 17.31 13.87
C LEU A 319 11.93 17.50 13.06
N GLN A 320 12.48 16.40 12.54
CA GLN A 320 13.71 16.43 11.73
C GLN A 320 13.47 17.09 10.36
N LEU A 321 12.32 16.83 9.72
CA LEU A 321 11.94 17.47 8.46
C LEU A 321 11.63 18.97 8.65
N ASP A 322 10.97 19.33 9.75
CA ASP A 322 10.72 20.74 10.09
C ASP A 322 12.03 21.49 10.38
N GLU A 323 13.02 20.82 10.99
CA GLU A 323 14.37 21.39 11.19
C GLU A 323 15.07 21.63 9.85
N VAL A 324 15.03 20.67 8.92
CA VAL A 324 15.54 20.82 7.55
C VAL A 324 14.96 22.07 6.88
N ALA A 325 13.63 22.21 6.90
CA ALA A 325 12.96 23.35 6.27
C ALA A 325 13.31 24.68 6.94
N ARG A 326 13.37 24.69 8.27
CA ARG A 326 13.72 25.88 9.06
C ARG A 326 15.14 26.37 8.77
N VAL A 327 16.13 25.47 8.73
CA VAL A 327 17.52 25.82 8.43
C VAL A 327 17.62 26.42 7.03
N ILE A 328 16.95 25.81 6.04
CA ILE A 328 16.93 26.34 4.65
C ILE A 328 16.34 27.76 4.60
N ARG A 329 15.28 28.03 5.36
CA ARG A 329 14.62 29.35 5.37
C ARG A 329 15.43 30.41 6.13
N ALA A 330 16.13 30.02 7.19
CA ALA A 330 16.96 30.91 7.98
C ALA A 330 18.26 31.31 7.26
N GLY A 331 18.72 30.49 6.31
CA GLY A 331 19.91 30.78 5.49
C GLY A 331 19.67 31.67 4.28
N ARG A 332 18.49 32.30 4.16
CA ARG A 332 18.16 33.28 3.10
C ARG A 332 18.50 34.70 3.53
#